data_AF-X1MIL5-F1
#
_entry.id   AF-X1MIL5-F1
#
_cell.length_a   1.000
_cell.length_b   1.000
_cell.length_c   1.000
_cell.angle_alpha   90.00
_cell.angle_beta   90.00
_cell.angle_gamma   90.00
#
_symmetry.space_group_name_H-M   'P 1'
#
loop_
_entity.id
_entity.type
_entity.pdbx_description
1 polymer ?
#
loop_
_entity_poly.entity_id
_entity_poly.type
_entity_poly.pdbx_seq_one_letter_code
_entity_poly.pdbx_strand_id
1 'polypeptide(L)'
;MGVGFETTSPTIASAVLKAQKEKISNFSVLSVAKIMPPAMKALLEGKEVNIDGFICPGHVSAIIGSQPYNFITAQYKISCVICGFEPLDILQSIYMLVKQIEDGKAEVEIQYERAVKPKGNKIALDKINE
;
A
#
# COMPACT_ATOMS: atom_id res chain seq x y z
N MET A 1 21.71 4.70 0.48
CA MET A 1 20.66 4.50 1.51
C MET A 1 19.38 4.11 0.80
N GLY A 2 18.81 2.94 1.10
CA GLY A 2 17.55 2.47 0.52
C GLY A 2 16.40 2.79 1.47
N VAL A 3 15.70 3.89 1.21
CA VAL A 3 14.56 4.35 2.01
C VAL A 3 13.31 4.40 1.15
N GLY A 4 12.17 4.13 1.78
CA GLY A 4 10.85 4.28 1.17
C GLY A 4 9.92 3.14 1.56
N PHE A 5 8.85 3.01 0.79
CA PHE A 5 7.79 2.04 0.99
C PHE A 5 7.84 0.98 -0.12
N GLU A 6 6.77 0.21 -0.24
CA GLU A 6 6.63 -0.84 -1.24
C GLU A 6 6.72 -0.31 -2.68
N THR A 7 6.53 0.99 -2.92
CA THR A 7 6.75 1.62 -4.24
C THR A 7 8.21 1.63 -4.67
N THR A 8 9.15 1.75 -3.73
CA THR A 8 10.58 1.87 -4.01
C THR A 8 11.32 0.55 -3.80
N SER A 9 10.81 -0.31 -2.91
CA SER A 9 11.43 -1.59 -2.55
C SER A 9 11.75 -2.51 -3.76
N PRO A 10 10.87 -2.67 -4.78
CA PRO A 10 11.15 -3.54 -5.91
C PRO A 10 12.36 -3.10 -6.74
N THR A 11 12.54 -1.79 -6.89
CA THR A 11 13.67 -1.22 -7.66
C THR A 11 14.97 -1.38 -6.88
N ILE A 12 14.93 -1.16 -5.57
CA ILE A 12 16.08 -1.39 -4.68
C ILE A 12 16.46 -2.87 -4.70
N ALA A 13 15.49 -3.78 -4.55
CA ALA A 13 15.72 -5.22 -4.62
C ALA A 13 16.30 -5.63 -5.98
N SER A 14 15.76 -5.09 -7.09
CA SER A 14 16.31 -5.33 -8.44
C SER A 14 17.78 -4.92 -8.56
N ALA A 15 18.18 -3.80 -7.95
CA ALA A 15 19.57 -3.35 -7.97
C ALA A 15 20.49 -4.31 -7.19
N VAL A 16 20.04 -4.77 -6.02
CA VAL A 16 20.75 -5.77 -5.20
C VAL A 16 20.91 -7.09 -5.95
N LEU A 17 19.82 -7.65 -6.49
CA LEU A 17 19.82 -8.91 -7.25
C LEU A 17 20.71 -8.81 -8.49
N LYS A 18 20.70 -7.66 -9.18
CA LYS A 18 21.58 -7.42 -10.33
C LYS A 18 23.05 -7.39 -9.91
N ALA A 19 23.39 -6.65 -8.86
CA ALA A 19 24.76 -6.57 -8.35
C ALA A 19 25.29 -7.96 -7.94
N GLN A 20 24.45 -8.78 -7.30
CA GLN A 20 24.78 -10.17 -6.97
C GLN A 20 25.04 -11.01 -8.22
N LYS A 21 24.14 -10.94 -9.22
CA LYS A 21 24.28 -11.67 -10.49
C LYS A 21 25.55 -11.27 -11.25
N GLU A 22 25.90 -9.99 -11.25
CA GLU A 22 27.08 -9.43 -11.90
C GLU A 22 28.36 -9.52 -11.05
N LYS A 23 28.28 -10.09 -9.84
CA LYS A 23 29.39 -10.24 -8.89
C LYS A 23 30.07 -8.90 -8.53
N ILE A 24 29.28 -7.84 -8.41
CA ILE A 24 29.75 -6.51 -8.02
C ILE A 24 29.98 -6.48 -6.51
N SER A 25 31.24 -6.35 -6.09
CA SER A 25 31.64 -6.41 -4.67
C SER A 25 31.62 -5.07 -3.94
N ASN A 26 31.54 -3.95 -4.68
CA ASN A 26 31.56 -2.60 -4.13
C ASN A 26 30.16 -1.93 -4.10
N PHE A 27 29.09 -2.72 -4.25
CA PHE A 27 27.71 -2.24 -4.13
C PHE A 27 27.12 -2.68 -2.80
N SER A 28 26.55 -1.73 -2.06
CA SER A 28 25.87 -2.00 -0.79
C SER A 28 24.65 -1.10 -0.60
N VAL A 29 23.65 -1.61 0.12
CA VAL A 29 22.42 -0.87 0.44
C VAL A 29 22.18 -0.96 1.94
N LEU A 30 22.24 0.17 2.63
CA LEU A 30 21.62 0.31 3.95
C LEU A 30 20.10 0.34 3.77
N SER A 31 19.43 -0.76 4.09
CA SER A 31 17.98 -0.89 3.95
C SER A 31 17.25 -0.31 5.17
N VAL A 32 16.39 0.66 4.93
CA VAL A 32 15.48 1.26 5.92
C VAL A 32 14.05 1.32 5.39
N ALA A 33 13.70 0.39 4.51
CA ALA A 33 12.37 0.29 3.92
C ALA A 33 11.28 0.08 4.99
N LYS A 34 10.11 0.63 4.73
CA LYS A 34 8.93 0.54 5.60
C LYS A 34 7.79 -0.15 4.86
N ILE A 35 6.85 -0.68 5.65
CA ILE A 35 5.70 -1.43 5.15
C ILE A 35 4.44 -0.70 5.62
N MET A 36 3.49 -0.48 4.71
CA MET A 36 2.31 0.35 4.96
C MET A 36 1.29 -0.30 5.89
N PRO A 37 0.83 -1.56 5.69
CA PRO A 37 -0.19 -2.15 6.55
C PRO A 37 0.17 -2.18 8.04
N PRO A 38 1.42 -2.50 8.47
CA PRO A 38 1.82 -2.39 9.87
C PRO A 38 1.75 -0.97 10.44
N ALA A 39 2.10 0.05 9.64
CA ALA A 39 2.01 1.45 10.08
C ALA A 39 0.56 1.88 10.28
N MET A 40 -0.33 1.49 9.36
CA MET A 40 -1.78 1.73 9.51
C MET A 40 -2.35 1.01 10.73
N LYS A 41 -1.93 -0.25 10.97
CA LYS A 41 -2.32 -1.00 12.16
C LYS A 41 -1.93 -0.29 13.46
N ALA A 42 -0.70 0.23 13.53
CA ALA A 42 -0.23 0.96 14.70
C ALA A 42 -1.07 2.22 15.00
N LEU A 43 -1.53 2.94 13.97
CA LEU A 43 -2.43 4.09 14.15
C LEU A 43 -3.77 3.68 14.77
N LEU A 44 -4.33 2.55 14.32
CA LEU A 44 -5.59 2.03 14.84
C LEU A 44 -5.47 1.51 16.28
N GLU A 45 -4.36 0.85 16.61
CA GLU A 45 -4.12 0.30 17.95
C GLU A 45 -3.75 1.38 18.98
N GLY A 46 -3.10 2.46 18.54
CA GLY A 46 -2.70 3.56 19.41
C GLY A 46 -3.88 4.35 20.00
N LYS A 47 -5.04 4.36 19.34
CA LYS A 47 -6.25 5.11 19.75
C LYS A 47 -6.05 6.61 20.00
N GLU A 48 -4.93 7.17 19.57
CA GLU A 48 -4.64 8.61 19.67
C GLU A 48 -5.37 9.43 18.61
N VAL A 49 -5.86 8.77 17.54
CA VAL A 49 -6.52 9.39 16.39
C VAL A 49 -7.87 8.70 16.15
N ASN A 50 -8.92 9.50 15.99
CA ASN A 50 -10.23 9.01 15.55
C ASN A 50 -10.22 8.89 14.02
N ILE A 51 -10.36 7.66 13.51
CA ILE A 51 -10.31 7.35 12.09
C ILE A 51 -11.60 6.62 11.70
N ASP A 52 -12.44 7.27 10.90
CA ASP A 52 -13.68 6.67 10.37
C ASP A 52 -13.47 5.96 9.03
N GLY A 53 -12.38 6.29 8.31
CA GLY A 53 -12.05 5.71 7.01
C GLY A 53 -10.63 6.04 6.56
N PHE A 54 -10.08 5.21 5.66
CA PHE A 54 -8.78 5.43 5.04
C PHE A 54 -8.88 5.69 3.55
N ILE A 55 -8.21 6.76 3.10
CA ILE A 55 -7.77 6.87 1.71
C ILE A 55 -6.43 6.14 1.60
N CYS A 56 -6.45 4.95 1.01
CA CYS A 56 -5.27 4.10 0.88
C CYS A 56 -4.35 4.58 -0.26
N PRO A 57 -3.03 4.45 -0.09
CA PRO A 57 -2.05 4.99 -1.05
C PRO A 57 -2.06 4.22 -2.38
N GLY A 58 -2.39 4.91 -3.48
CA GLY A 58 -2.49 4.33 -4.81
C GLY A 58 -1.23 3.60 -5.28
N HIS A 59 -0.07 4.26 -5.27
CA HIS A 59 1.16 3.66 -5.78
C HIS A 59 1.66 2.48 -4.93
N VAL A 60 1.53 2.52 -3.60
CA VAL A 60 1.85 1.37 -2.74
C VAL A 60 0.95 0.20 -3.11
N SER A 61 -0.35 0.47 -3.27
CA SER A 61 -1.34 -0.53 -3.68
C SER A 61 -1.13 -1.05 -5.10
N ALA A 62 -0.51 -0.29 -6.00
CA ALA A 62 -0.10 -0.80 -7.31
C ALA A 62 0.94 -1.93 -7.19
N ILE A 63 1.72 -1.93 -6.10
CA ILE A 63 2.68 -2.99 -5.80
C ILE A 63 2.03 -4.13 -5.01
N ILE A 64 1.41 -3.83 -3.87
CA ILE A 64 0.93 -4.87 -2.94
C ILE A 64 -0.52 -5.33 -3.18
N GLY A 65 -1.27 -4.59 -3.99
CA GLY A 65 -2.70 -4.82 -4.23
C GLY A 65 -3.60 -4.26 -3.13
N SER A 66 -4.87 -4.66 -3.14
CA SER A 66 -5.85 -4.26 -2.13
C SER A 66 -5.95 -5.25 -0.96
N GLN A 67 -5.65 -6.53 -1.21
CA GLN A 67 -5.81 -7.60 -0.22
C GLN A 67 -5.07 -7.35 1.11
N PRO A 68 -3.86 -6.77 1.13
CA PRO A 68 -3.17 -6.49 2.38
C PRO A 68 -3.87 -5.50 3.31
N TYR A 69 -4.86 -4.74 2.83
CA TYR A 69 -5.65 -3.83 3.67
C TYR A 69 -6.90 -4.50 4.27
N ASN A 70 -7.27 -5.71 3.84
CA ASN A 70 -8.49 -6.39 4.29
C ASN A 70 -8.56 -6.60 5.81
N PHE A 71 -7.43 -6.62 6.51
CA PHE A 71 -7.42 -6.71 7.96
C PHE A 71 -8.08 -5.49 8.62
N ILE A 72 -8.02 -4.31 8.00
CA ILE A 72 -8.60 -3.07 8.52
C ILE A 72 -10.12 -3.21 8.63
N THR A 73 -10.76 -3.62 7.54
CA THR A 73 -12.21 -3.81 7.49
C THR A 73 -12.65 -5.01 8.31
N ALA A 74 -11.90 -6.12 8.25
CA ALA A 74 -12.25 -7.34 8.97
C ALA A 74 -12.18 -7.18 10.50
N GLN A 75 -11.11 -6.54 11.00
CA GLN A 75 -10.80 -6.47 12.43
C GLN A 75 -11.28 -5.17 13.09
N TYR A 76 -11.23 -4.05 12.37
CA TYR A 76 -11.52 -2.72 12.94
C TYR A 76 -12.81 -2.10 12.41
N LYS A 77 -13.47 -2.71 11.41
CA LYS A 77 -14.71 -2.21 10.80
C LYS A 77 -14.58 -0.79 10.23
N ILE A 78 -13.39 -0.44 9.73
CA ILE A 78 -13.10 0.85 9.12
C ILE A 78 -13.02 0.70 7.60
N SER A 79 -13.74 1.56 6.88
CA SER A 79 -13.82 1.56 5.42
C SER A 79 -12.52 2.05 4.78
N CYS A 80 -12.15 1.45 3.66
CA CYS A 80 -10.91 1.78 2.95
C CYS A 80 -11.20 1.99 1.46
N VAL A 81 -10.64 3.06 0.87
CA VAL A 81 -10.68 3.27 -0.58
C VAL A 81 -9.29 3.56 -1.10
N ILE A 82 -8.81 2.75 -2.04
CA ILE A 82 -7.52 2.96 -2.71
C ILE A 82 -7.71 4.02 -3.80
N CYS A 83 -7.07 5.17 -3.60
CA CYS A 83 -7.25 6.37 -4.41
C CYS A 83 -6.08 6.59 -5.38
N GLY A 84 -6.39 7.15 -6.55
CA GLY A 84 -5.40 7.75 -7.44
C GLY A 84 -4.90 9.09 -6.92
N PHE A 85 -4.35 9.91 -7.80
CA PHE A 85 -3.72 11.20 -7.43
C PHE A 85 -4.32 12.39 -8.16
N GLU A 86 -5.23 12.15 -9.11
CA GLU A 86 -5.93 13.25 -9.78
C GLU A 86 -7.02 13.82 -8.87
N PRO A 87 -7.37 15.12 -9.00
CA PRO A 87 -8.39 15.73 -8.16
C PRO A 87 -9.73 14.97 -8.15
N LEU A 88 -10.14 14.42 -9.31
CA LEU A 88 -11.35 13.61 -9.42
C LEU A 88 -11.22 12.25 -8.74
N ASP A 89 -10.02 11.67 -8.68
CA ASP A 89 -9.80 10.43 -7.93
C ASP A 89 -10.06 10.63 -6.45
N ILE A 90 -9.57 11.75 -5.91
CA ILE A 90 -9.71 12.11 -4.51
C ILE A 90 -11.18 12.35 -4.18
N LEU A 91 -11.87 13.15 -5.00
CA LEU A 91 -13.30 13.44 -4.82
C LEU A 91 -14.15 12.16 -4.87
N GLN A 92 -13.91 11.30 -5.85
CA GLN A 92 -14.62 10.02 -5.96
C GLN A 92 -14.31 9.11 -4.76
N SER A 93 -13.06 9.04 -4.31
CA SER A 93 -12.67 8.21 -3.17
C SER A 93 -13.31 8.67 -1.86
N ILE A 94 -13.42 10.00 -1.66
CA ILE A 94 -14.14 10.57 -0.51
C ILE A 94 -15.62 10.21 -0.59
N TYR A 95 -16.25 10.36 -1.76
CA TYR A 95 -17.65 9.97 -1.95
C TYR A 95 -17.89 8.48 -1.64
N MET A 96 -17.00 7.60 -2.12
CA MET A 96 -17.06 6.16 -1.87
C MET A 96 -16.93 5.84 -0.37
N LEU A 97 -15.99 6.48 0.33
CA LEU A 97 -15.83 6.32 1.78
C LEU A 97 -17.08 6.75 2.55
N VAL A 98 -17.59 7.95 2.28
CA VAL A 98 -18.79 8.48 2.94
C VAL A 98 -19.98 7.58 2.69
N LYS A 99 -20.17 7.11 1.45
CA LYS A 99 -21.26 6.19 1.10
C LYS A 99 -21.17 4.87 1.87
N GLN A 100 -19.98 4.28 2.00
CA GLN A 100 -19.82 3.06 2.80
C GLN A 100 -20.19 3.30 4.26
N ILE A 101 -19.76 4.43 4.84
CA ILE A 101 -20.07 4.79 6.23
C ILE A 101 -21.57 4.97 6.44
N GLU A 102 -22.25 5.72 5.58
CA GLU A 102 -23.71 5.93 5.63
C GLU A 102 -24.50 4.62 5.44
N ASP A 103 -24.00 3.71 4.58
CA ASP A 103 -24.58 2.38 4.36
C ASP A 103 -24.29 1.40 5.53
N GLY A 104 -23.47 1.78 6.52
CA GLY A 104 -23.03 0.88 7.60
C GLY A 104 -22.13 -0.26 7.12
N LYS A 105 -21.41 -0.07 6.01
CA LYS A 105 -20.49 -1.05 5.40
C LYS A 105 -19.03 -0.66 5.65
N ALA A 106 -18.18 -1.68 5.71
CA ALA A 106 -16.74 -1.51 5.78
C ALA A 106 -16.06 -2.49 4.81
N GLU A 107 -15.66 -1.99 3.65
CA GLU A 107 -15.00 -2.76 2.59
C GLU A 107 -13.72 -2.06 2.12
N VAL A 108 -12.87 -2.81 1.42
CA VAL A 108 -11.68 -2.26 0.73
C VAL A 108 -12.04 -2.11 -0.73
N GLU A 109 -12.42 -0.90 -1.14
CA GLU A 109 -12.73 -0.59 -2.52
C GLU A 109 -11.49 -0.04 -3.26
N ILE A 110 -11.47 -0.21 -4.59
CA ILE A 110 -10.42 0.31 -5.45
C ILE A 110 -11.03 1.38 -6.34
N GLN A 111 -10.74 2.65 -6.06
CA GLN A 111 -11.05 3.73 -6.99
C GLN A 111 -10.01 3.77 -8.13
N TYR A 112 -8.74 3.50 -7.79
CA TYR A 112 -7.63 3.56 -8.75
C TYR A 112 -7.46 2.30 -9.63
N GLU A 113 -8.57 1.76 -10.17
CA GLU A 113 -8.58 0.47 -10.88
C GLU A 113 -7.67 0.43 -12.11
N ARG A 114 -7.42 1.59 -12.73
CA ARG A 114 -6.52 1.73 -13.89
C ARG A 114 -5.07 1.34 -13.58
N ALA A 115 -4.65 1.37 -12.31
CA ALA A 115 -3.28 1.05 -11.89
C ALA A 115 -3.20 -0.06 -10.83
N VAL A 116 -4.30 -0.32 -10.10
CA VAL A 116 -4.30 -1.23 -8.95
C VAL A 116 -5.14 -2.47 -9.25
N LYS A 117 -4.55 -3.65 -9.00
CA LYS A 117 -5.24 -4.95 -9.05
C LYS A 117 -5.33 -5.52 -7.63
N PRO A 118 -6.34 -6.34 -7.30
CA PRO A 118 -6.46 -6.90 -5.94
C PRO A 118 -5.22 -7.64 -5.43
N LYS A 119 -4.53 -8.37 -6.33
CA LYS A 119 -3.30 -9.13 -6.03
C LYS A 119 -2.00 -8.33 -6.21
N GLY A 120 -2.07 -7.06 -6.59
CA GLY A 120 -0.90 -6.21 -6.84
C GLY A 120 -0.05 -6.66 -8.03
N ASN A 121 1.23 -6.32 -7.98
CA ASN A 121 2.22 -6.64 -9.00
C ASN A 121 3.08 -7.83 -8.54
N LYS A 122 2.78 -9.01 -9.09
CA LYS A 122 3.48 -10.25 -8.76
C LYS A 122 5.00 -10.17 -9.00
N ILE A 123 5.43 -9.59 -10.12
CA ILE A 123 6.88 -9.49 -10.44
C ILE A 123 7.60 -8.61 -9.41
N ALA A 124 6.97 -7.52 -8.99
CA ALA A 124 7.52 -6.64 -7.97
C ALA A 124 7.60 -7.31 -6.60
N LEU A 125 6.56 -8.04 -6.22
CA LEU A 125 6.51 -8.79 -4.96
C LEU A 125 7.52 -9.94 -4.93
N ASP A 126 7.64 -10.70 -6.02
CA ASP A 126 8.61 -11.80 -6.12
C ASP A 126 10.04 -11.27 -5.93
N LYS A 127 10.38 -10.11 -6.51
CA LYS A 127 11.69 -9.46 -6.31
C LYS A 127 11.96 -9.00 -4.88
N ILE A 128 10.93 -8.59 -4.14
CA ILE A 128 11.10 -8.16 -2.73
C ILE A 128 11.37 -9.37 -1.82
N ASN A 129 10.83 -10.54 -2.17
CA ASN A 129 10.87 -11.75 -1.34
C ASN A 129 12.05 -12.69 -1.66
N GLU A 130 12.85 -12.37 -2.67
CA GLU A 130 14.07 -13.10 -3.07
C GLU A 130 15.26 -12.71 -2.17
#